data_AF-A0A933DZC1-F1
#
_entry.id   AF-A0A933DZC1-F1
#
_cell.length_a   1.000
_cell.length_b   1.000
_cell.length_c   1.000
_cell.angle_alpha   90.00
_cell.angle_beta   90.00
_cell.angle_gamma   90.00
#
_symmetry.space_group_name_H-M   'P 1'
#
loop_
_entity.id
_entity.type
_entity.pdbx_description
1 polymer ?
#
loop_
_entity_poly.entity_id
_entity_poly.type
_entity_poly.pdbx_seq_one_letter_code
_entity_poly.pdbx_strand_id
1 'polypeptide(L)'
;YLSDRLSARGLIIAGLLCFGVSSYWLASVDANTSFWTVAWCVIISRIGLGLIKPSLNVSALRALRPELLGQGAGMINFARQLGGAFGVNLLSVALDRRTFFYSDTLTSLQTASNSATLELLRTMQGLLAQAGVPQDLQMAGALHFLGRVVHAQAYTMGFRDSFLIVAVVFTLALVPAWIMGRTRTSGQT
;
A
#
# COMPACT_ATOMS: atom_id res chain seq x y z
N TYR A 1 -25.23 9.57 14.04
CA TYR A 1 -25.61 8.38 14.84
C TYR A 1 -24.45 7.78 15.64
N LEU A 2 -23.40 7.17 15.06
CA LEU A 2 -22.23 6.71 15.84
C LEU A 2 -21.27 7.85 16.28
N SER A 3 -21.21 8.94 15.50
CA SER A 3 -20.43 10.15 15.78
C SER A 3 -20.94 10.98 16.96
N ASP A 4 -22.16 10.72 17.44
CA ASP A 4 -22.78 11.43 18.57
C ASP A 4 -22.57 10.71 19.92
N ARG A 5 -22.13 9.44 19.90
CA ARG A 5 -21.95 8.64 21.13
C ARG A 5 -20.51 8.17 21.37
N LEU A 6 -19.67 8.10 20.34
CA LEU A 6 -18.24 7.81 20.47
C LEU A 6 -17.44 9.10 20.28
N SER A 7 -16.48 9.36 21.18
CA SER A 7 -15.59 10.51 21.04
C SER A 7 -14.92 10.47 19.66
N ALA A 8 -14.96 11.56 18.91
CA ALA A 8 -14.38 11.63 17.55
C ALA A 8 -12.91 11.17 17.52
N ARG A 9 -12.19 11.39 18.64
CA ARG A 9 -10.86 10.85 18.91
C ARG A 9 -10.80 9.33 18.84
N GLY A 10 -11.68 8.63 19.56
CA GLY A 10 -11.72 7.17 19.59
C GLY A 10 -11.96 6.57 18.20
N LEU A 11 -12.84 7.18 17.42
CA LEU A 11 -13.12 6.74 16.04
C LEU A 11 -11.93 6.95 15.10
N ILE A 12 -11.20 8.07 15.24
CA ILE A 12 -10.00 8.33 14.45
C ILE A 12 -8.88 7.33 14.80
N ILE A 13 -8.62 7.12 16.10
CA ILE A 13 -7.58 6.17 16.54
C ILE A 13 -7.95 4.74 16.11
N ALA A 14 -9.19 4.30 16.31
CA ALA A 14 -9.64 2.99 15.90
C ALA A 14 -9.52 2.78 14.39
N GLY A 15 -9.91 3.80 13.59
CA GLY A 15 -9.77 3.74 12.14
C GLY A 15 -8.30 3.71 11.68
N LEU A 16 -7.41 4.48 12.31
CA LEU A 16 -5.98 4.48 12.02
C LEU A 16 -5.33 3.13 12.35
N LEU A 17 -5.66 2.54 13.50
CA LEU A 17 -5.20 1.20 13.89
C LEU A 17 -5.72 0.13 12.92
N CYS A 18 -7.01 0.17 12.61
CA CYS A 18 -7.65 -0.76 11.69
C CYS A 18 -6.98 -0.73 10.30
N PHE A 19 -6.71 0.47 9.77
CA PHE A 19 -6.01 0.63 8.51
C PHE A 19 -4.54 0.22 8.59
N GLY A 20 -3.83 0.61 9.66
CA GLY A 20 -2.42 0.26 9.87
C GLY A 20 -2.21 -1.25 9.98
N VAL A 21 -3.03 -1.95 10.77
CA VAL A 21 -3.01 -3.42 10.90
C VAL A 21 -3.34 -4.09 9.58
N SER A 22 -4.35 -3.58 8.87
CA SER A 22 -4.70 -4.11 7.56
C SER A 22 -3.57 -3.94 6.55
N SER A 23 -2.90 -2.79 6.52
CA SER A 23 -1.75 -2.54 5.65
C SER A 23 -0.57 -3.41 6.01
N TYR A 24 -0.30 -3.60 7.31
CA TYR A 24 0.73 -4.53 7.77
C TYR A 24 0.43 -5.98 7.37
N TRP A 25 -0.83 -6.40 7.48
CA TRP A 25 -1.23 -7.73 7.02
C TRP A 25 -1.05 -7.87 5.51
N LEU A 26 -1.40 -6.84 4.74
CA LEU A 26 -1.22 -6.81 3.29
C LEU A 26 0.27 -6.83 2.87
N ALA A 27 1.18 -6.37 3.71
CA ALA A 27 2.63 -6.51 3.48
C ALA A 27 3.13 -7.96 3.59
N SER A 28 2.37 -8.85 4.25
CA SER A 28 2.71 -10.28 4.31
C SER A 28 2.17 -11.09 3.12
N VAL A 29 1.31 -10.48 2.29
CA VAL A 29 0.69 -11.12 1.13
C VAL A 29 1.68 -11.24 -0.03
N ASP A 30 1.65 -12.38 -0.70
CA ASP A 30 2.40 -12.67 -1.93
C ASP A 30 1.48 -13.21 -3.05
N ALA A 31 2.02 -13.44 -4.24
CA ALA A 31 1.28 -13.89 -5.44
C ALA A 31 0.47 -15.19 -5.24
N ASN A 32 0.86 -16.03 -4.28
CA ASN A 32 0.18 -17.30 -3.97
C ASN A 32 -0.91 -17.17 -2.88
N THR A 33 -1.20 -15.95 -2.43
CA THR A 33 -2.14 -15.74 -1.32
C THR A 33 -3.59 -15.91 -1.77
N SER A 34 -4.41 -16.54 -0.94
CA SER A 34 -5.84 -16.70 -1.18
C SER A 34 -6.55 -15.36 -1.39
N PHE A 35 -7.43 -15.32 -2.39
CA PHE A 35 -8.29 -14.18 -2.70
C PHE A 35 -9.00 -13.63 -1.45
N TRP A 36 -9.55 -14.53 -0.62
CA TRP A 36 -10.32 -14.13 0.57
C TRP A 36 -9.47 -13.44 1.63
N THR A 37 -8.18 -13.79 1.76
CA THR A 37 -7.26 -13.09 2.66
C THR A 37 -7.06 -11.65 2.23
N VAL A 38 -6.85 -11.43 0.93
CA VAL A 38 -6.72 -10.08 0.35
C VAL A 38 -8.03 -9.31 0.48
N ALA A 39 -9.16 -9.95 0.18
CA ALA A 39 -10.49 -9.34 0.29
C ALA A 39 -10.76 -8.84 1.72
N TRP A 40 -10.48 -9.66 2.75
CA TRP A 40 -10.64 -9.26 4.13
C TRP A 40 -9.75 -8.10 4.52
N CYS A 41 -8.48 -8.10 4.10
CA CYS A 41 -7.60 -6.95 4.30
C CYS A 41 -8.22 -5.68 3.70
N VAL A 42 -8.65 -5.73 2.44
CA VAL A 42 -9.24 -4.57 1.76
C VAL A 42 -10.51 -4.09 2.47
N ILE A 43 -11.38 -5.00 2.89
CA ILE A 43 -12.61 -4.67 3.64
C ILE A 43 -12.28 -3.94 4.94
N ILE A 44 -11.36 -4.49 5.75
CA ILE A 44 -10.91 -3.88 7.02
C ILE A 44 -10.34 -2.47 6.75
N SER A 45 -9.49 -2.33 5.74
CA SER A 45 -8.98 -1.02 5.31
C SER A 45 -10.09 -0.03 4.95
N ARG A 46 -11.14 -0.46 4.22
CA ARG A 46 -12.26 0.43 3.85
C ARG A 46 -13.08 0.85 5.06
N ILE A 47 -13.31 -0.06 6.01
CA ILE A 47 -13.98 0.24 7.28
C ILE A 47 -13.17 1.29 8.05
N GLY A 48 -11.86 1.10 8.20
CA GLY A 48 -10.98 2.06 8.87
C GLY A 48 -11.07 3.48 8.28
N LEU A 49 -11.01 3.60 6.94
CA LEU A 49 -11.17 4.89 6.27
C LEU A 49 -12.57 5.50 6.45
N GLY A 50 -13.61 4.66 6.50
CA GLY A 50 -15.00 5.09 6.75
C GLY A 50 -15.19 5.70 8.14
N LEU A 51 -14.42 5.26 9.15
CA LEU A 51 -14.45 5.80 10.51
C LEU A 51 -13.70 7.14 10.63
N ILE A 52 -12.54 7.26 9.96
CA ILE A 52 -11.67 8.44 10.07
C ILE A 52 -12.32 9.66 9.41
N LYS A 53 -12.79 9.52 8.16
CA LYS A 53 -13.20 10.66 7.32
C LYS A 53 -14.28 11.57 7.94
N PRO A 54 -15.44 11.06 8.40
CA PRO A 54 -16.48 11.92 8.98
C PRO A 54 -16.05 12.50 10.32
N SER A 55 -15.39 11.71 11.16
CA SER A 55 -14.92 12.12 12.50
C SER A 55 -13.88 13.24 12.42
N LEU A 56 -12.95 13.14 11.47
CA LEU A 56 -11.93 14.15 11.23
C LEU A 56 -12.54 15.45 10.68
N ASN A 57 -13.45 15.35 9.71
CA ASN A 57 -14.09 16.52 9.11
C ASN A 57 -14.92 17.31 10.13
N VAL A 58 -15.72 16.61 10.93
CA VAL A 58 -16.51 17.21 12.02
C VAL A 58 -15.59 17.85 13.06
N SER A 59 -14.50 17.17 13.45
CA SER A 59 -13.57 17.70 14.46
C SER A 59 -12.83 18.96 13.98
N ALA A 60 -12.40 18.98 12.72
CA ALA A 60 -11.68 20.11 12.14
C ALA A 60 -12.56 21.35 11.98
N LEU A 61 -13.83 21.17 11.56
CA LEU A 61 -14.75 22.28 11.34
C LEU A 61 -15.38 22.81 12.63
N ARG A 62 -15.51 21.98 13.68
CA ARG A 62 -16.08 22.38 14.98
C ARG A 62 -15.34 23.53 15.68
N ALA A 63 -14.10 23.80 15.32
CA ALA A 63 -13.31 24.89 15.91
C ALA A 63 -13.54 26.25 15.19
N LEU A 64 -14.25 26.25 14.06
CA LEU A 64 -14.46 27.44 13.24
C LEU A 64 -15.80 28.10 13.55
N ARG A 65 -15.83 29.43 13.41
CA ARG A 65 -17.07 30.20 13.40
C ARG A 65 -17.90 29.87 12.15
N PRO A 66 -19.25 29.97 12.19
CA PRO A 66 -20.12 29.61 11.08
C PRO A 66 -19.74 30.26 9.74
N GLU A 67 -19.27 31.51 9.77
CA GLU A 67 -18.91 32.28 8.57
C GLU A 67 -17.65 31.73 7.88
N LEU A 68 -16.79 31.03 8.62
CA LEU A 68 -15.53 30.46 8.11
C LEU A 68 -15.67 28.99 7.69
N LEU A 69 -16.82 28.36 7.91
CA LEU A 69 -17.02 26.93 7.61
C LEU A 69 -16.77 26.61 6.13
N GLY A 70 -17.18 27.50 5.21
CA GLY A 70 -16.94 27.34 3.77
C GLY A 70 -15.45 27.34 3.41
N GLN A 71 -14.70 28.32 3.93
CA GLN A 71 -13.24 28.39 3.72
C GLN A 71 -12.52 27.20 4.38
N GLY A 72 -12.89 26.83 5.60
CA GLY A 72 -12.32 25.69 6.32
C GLY A 72 -12.53 24.38 5.58
N ALA A 73 -13.75 24.13 5.07
CA ALA A 73 -14.05 22.95 4.28
C ALA A 73 -13.24 22.92 2.97
N GLY A 74 -13.08 24.08 2.32
CA GLY A 74 -12.23 24.25 1.14
C GLY A 74 -10.77 23.86 1.44
N MET A 75 -10.20 24.36 2.53
CA MET A 75 -8.83 24.06 2.93
C MET A 75 -8.62 22.58 3.27
N ILE A 76 -9.58 21.94 3.96
CA ILE A 76 -9.54 20.51 4.25
C ILE A 76 -9.54 19.69 2.95
N ASN A 77 -10.38 20.05 1.99
CA ASN A 77 -10.45 19.37 0.69
C ASN A 77 -9.17 19.59 -0.13
N PHE A 78 -8.62 20.80 -0.13
CA PHE A 78 -7.34 21.10 -0.76
C PHE A 78 -6.20 20.27 -0.16
N ALA A 79 -6.05 20.29 1.17
CA ALA A 79 -5.05 19.50 1.88
C ALA A 79 -5.19 18.00 1.60
N ARG A 80 -6.43 17.49 1.48
CA ARG A 80 -6.69 16.08 1.13
C ARG A 80 -6.28 15.74 -0.29
N GLN A 81 -6.62 16.59 -1.26
CA GLN A 81 -6.23 16.38 -2.66
C GLN A 81 -4.71 16.44 -2.81
N LEU A 82 -4.07 17.42 -2.17
CA LEU A 82 -2.63 17.55 -2.11
C LEU A 82 -2.00 16.30 -1.50
N GLY A 83 -2.42 15.90 -0.29
CA GLY A 83 -1.91 14.69 0.36
C GLY A 83 -2.16 13.42 -0.44
N GLY A 84 -3.30 13.32 -1.15
CA GLY A 84 -3.60 12.21 -2.05
C GLY A 84 -2.65 12.13 -3.25
N ALA A 85 -2.41 13.26 -3.93
CA ALA A 85 -1.50 13.33 -5.06
C ALA A 85 -0.05 13.06 -4.65
N PHE A 86 0.44 13.74 -3.61
CA PHE A 86 1.80 13.54 -3.10
C PHE A 86 2.01 12.13 -2.55
N GLY A 87 1.05 11.60 -1.79
CA GLY A 87 1.14 10.26 -1.20
C GLY A 87 1.20 9.18 -2.26
N VAL A 88 0.34 9.25 -3.28
CA VAL A 88 0.34 8.28 -4.40
C VAL A 88 1.64 8.38 -5.20
N ASN A 89 2.11 9.59 -5.50
CA ASN A 89 3.36 9.77 -6.24
C ASN A 89 4.57 9.23 -5.47
N LEU A 90 4.69 9.55 -4.18
CA LEU A 90 5.78 9.06 -3.34
C LEU A 90 5.77 7.53 -3.23
N LEU A 91 4.59 6.92 -3.05
CA LEU A 91 4.46 5.46 -3.04
C LEU A 91 4.80 4.85 -4.40
N SER A 92 4.43 5.49 -5.51
CA SER A 92 4.80 5.03 -6.85
C SER A 92 6.33 5.03 -7.05
N VAL A 93 7.00 6.10 -6.62
CA VAL A 93 8.47 6.18 -6.69
C VAL A 93 9.12 5.15 -5.76
N ALA A 94 8.59 4.97 -4.54
CA ALA A 94 9.09 3.98 -3.61
C ALA A 94 8.95 2.56 -4.16
N LEU A 95 7.78 2.23 -4.74
CA LEU A 95 7.51 0.95 -5.39
C LEU A 95 8.51 0.70 -6.53
N ASP A 96 8.67 1.65 -7.45
CA ASP A 96 9.60 1.54 -8.57
C ASP A 96 11.04 1.29 -8.11
N ARG A 97 11.52 2.06 -7.12
CA ARG A 97 12.86 1.89 -6.53
C ARG A 97 13.04 0.52 -5.88
N ARG A 98 12.02 0.02 -5.15
CA ARG A 98 12.07 -1.31 -4.53
C ARG A 98 12.01 -2.42 -5.56
N THR A 99 11.16 -2.31 -6.58
CA THR A 99 11.10 -3.26 -7.69
C THR A 99 12.42 -3.33 -8.44
N PHE A 100 13.08 -2.19 -8.69
CA PHE A 100 14.40 -2.18 -9.29
C PHE A 100 15.43 -2.91 -8.42
N PHE A 101 15.49 -2.59 -7.12
CA PHE A 101 16.40 -3.23 -6.17
C PHE A 101 16.23 -4.76 -6.12
N TYR A 102 14.99 -5.24 -6.01
CA TYR A 102 14.72 -6.68 -6.00
C TYR A 102 14.96 -7.34 -7.36
N SER A 103 14.70 -6.64 -8.47
CA SER A 103 14.97 -7.14 -9.81
C SER A 103 16.47 -7.37 -10.02
N ASP A 104 17.30 -6.40 -9.62
CA ASP A 104 18.76 -6.50 -9.69
C ASP A 104 19.28 -7.65 -8.80
N THR A 105 18.81 -7.71 -7.56
CA THR A 105 19.18 -8.77 -6.61
C THR A 105 18.81 -10.15 -7.16
N LEU A 106 17.58 -10.37 -7.61
CA LEU A 106 17.12 -11.65 -8.15
C LEU A 106 17.86 -12.03 -9.44
N THR A 107 18.18 -11.05 -10.29
CA THR A 107 18.94 -11.27 -11.53
C THR A 107 20.36 -11.73 -11.21
N SER A 108 21.00 -11.15 -10.19
CA SER A 108 22.33 -11.55 -9.75
C SER A 108 22.40 -13.02 -9.28
N LEU A 109 21.27 -13.58 -8.84
CA LEU A 109 21.14 -15.00 -8.46
C LEU A 109 20.94 -15.95 -9.66
N GLN A 110 20.62 -15.42 -10.85
CA GLN A 110 20.43 -16.21 -12.07
C GLN A 110 21.77 -16.52 -12.74
N THR A 111 22.59 -17.32 -12.06
CA THR A 111 23.91 -17.74 -12.55
C THR A 111 23.84 -19.03 -13.36
N ALA A 112 24.88 -19.31 -14.16
CA ALA A 112 24.99 -20.57 -14.91
C ALA A 112 25.01 -21.83 -14.03
N SER A 113 25.28 -21.67 -12.73
CA SER A 113 25.24 -22.75 -11.73
C SER A 113 23.87 -22.94 -11.07
N ASN A 114 22.91 -22.04 -11.30
CA ASN A 114 21.58 -22.12 -10.70
C ASN A 114 20.73 -23.18 -11.42
N SER A 115 20.53 -24.33 -10.77
CA SER A 115 19.81 -25.46 -11.34
C SER A 115 18.36 -25.13 -11.68
N ALA A 116 17.68 -24.34 -10.84
CA ALA A 116 16.29 -23.93 -11.08
C ALA A 116 16.17 -23.02 -12.30
N THR A 117 17.12 -22.09 -12.49
CA THR A 117 17.19 -21.24 -13.68
C THR A 117 17.40 -22.07 -14.94
N LEU A 118 18.36 -23.00 -14.90
CA LEU A 118 18.64 -23.88 -16.04
C LEU A 118 17.44 -24.77 -16.40
N GLU A 119 16.73 -25.30 -15.41
CA GLU A 119 15.53 -26.10 -15.60
C GLU A 119 14.40 -25.30 -16.25
N LEU A 120 14.14 -24.08 -15.77
CA LEU A 120 13.16 -23.16 -16.37
C LEU A 120 13.53 -22.84 -17.82
N LEU A 121 14.80 -22.52 -18.10
CA LEU A 121 15.26 -22.22 -19.45
C LEU A 121 15.10 -23.42 -20.39
N ARG A 122 15.46 -24.63 -19.94
CA ARG A 122 15.27 -25.87 -20.71
C ARG A 122 13.80 -26.15 -20.99
N THR A 123 12.95 -26.00 -19.97
CA THR A 123 11.50 -26.20 -20.09
C THR A 123 10.90 -25.24 -21.11
N MET A 124 11.24 -23.95 -21.03
CA MET A 124 10.74 -22.96 -21.98
C MET A 124 11.28 -23.14 -23.39
N GLN A 125 12.55 -23.52 -23.55
CA GLN A 125 13.08 -23.89 -24.87
C GLN A 125 12.32 -25.07 -25.48
N GLY A 126 12.01 -26.10 -24.68
CA GLY A 126 11.20 -27.24 -25.12
C GLY A 126 9.79 -26.83 -25.57
N LEU A 127 9.13 -25.95 -24.81
CA LEU A 127 7.81 -25.42 -25.17
C LEU A 127 7.85 -24.56 -26.45
N LEU A 128 8.87 -23.71 -26.59
CA LEU A 128 9.05 -22.88 -27.80
C LEU A 128 9.36 -23.74 -29.03
N ALA A 129 10.16 -24.79 -28.88
CA ALA A 129 10.43 -25.75 -29.95
C ALA A 129 9.14 -26.47 -30.40
N GLN A 130 8.31 -26.91 -29.45
CA GLN A 130 7.00 -27.51 -29.74
C GLN A 130 6.03 -26.53 -30.41
N ALA A 131 6.14 -25.24 -30.08
CA ALA A 131 5.38 -24.16 -30.72
C ALA A 131 5.91 -23.77 -32.12
N GLY A 132 6.98 -24.41 -32.60
CA GLY A 132 7.56 -24.16 -33.93
C GLY A 132 8.49 -22.94 -34.01
N VAL A 133 8.95 -22.42 -32.86
CA VAL A 133 9.87 -21.28 -32.83
C VAL A 133 11.28 -21.72 -33.29
N PRO A 134 11.92 -20.97 -34.22
CA PRO A 134 13.29 -21.25 -34.67
C PRO A 134 14.32 -21.38 -33.54
N GLN A 135 15.27 -22.31 -33.68
CA GLN A 135 16.23 -22.67 -32.61
C GLN A 135 17.10 -21.50 -32.14
N ASP A 136 17.45 -20.59 -33.04
CA ASP A 136 18.17 -19.35 -32.79
C ASP A 136 17.40 -18.39 -31.86
N LEU A 137 16.07 -18.44 -31.86
CA LEU A 137 15.22 -17.58 -31.04
C LEU A 137 14.79 -18.24 -29.72
N GLN A 138 14.89 -19.56 -29.58
CA GLN A 138 14.40 -20.30 -28.41
C GLN A 138 15.09 -19.85 -27.11
N MET A 139 16.42 -19.70 -27.12
CA MET A 139 17.18 -19.25 -25.94
C MET A 139 16.81 -17.80 -25.56
N ALA A 140 16.73 -16.90 -26.55
CA ALA A 140 16.33 -15.52 -26.33
C ALA A 140 14.90 -15.43 -25.75
N GLY A 141 13.97 -16.22 -26.27
CA GLY A 141 12.60 -16.31 -25.76
C GLY A 141 12.53 -16.84 -24.32
N ALA A 142 13.31 -17.87 -24.00
CA ALA A 142 13.39 -18.42 -22.65
C ALA A 142 13.97 -17.41 -21.64
N LEU A 143 15.04 -16.68 -22.02
CA LEU A 143 15.61 -15.61 -21.20
C LEU A 143 14.64 -14.44 -21.01
N HIS A 144 13.90 -14.06 -22.05
CA HIS A 144 12.85 -13.05 -21.95
C HIS A 144 11.74 -13.47 -20.96
N PHE A 145 11.32 -14.74 -21.00
CA PHE A 145 10.37 -15.27 -20.02
C PHE A 145 10.94 -15.26 -18.59
N LEU A 146 12.19 -15.67 -18.41
CA LEU A 146 12.86 -15.59 -17.11
C LEU A 146 12.88 -14.15 -16.58
N GLY A 147 13.22 -13.18 -17.43
CA GLY A 147 13.19 -11.75 -17.07
C GLY A 147 11.81 -11.29 -16.62
N ARG A 148 10.73 -11.74 -17.28
CA ARG A 148 9.36 -11.46 -16.85
C ARG A 148 9.02 -12.06 -15.49
N VAL A 149 9.47 -13.29 -15.21
CA VAL A 149 9.26 -13.94 -13.91
C VAL A 149 10.00 -13.21 -12.81
N VAL A 150 11.28 -12.88 -13.02
CA VAL A 150 12.10 -12.10 -12.09
C VAL A 150 11.45 -10.75 -11.79
N HIS A 151 11.03 -10.02 -12.84
CA HIS A 151 10.38 -8.74 -12.68
C HIS A 151 9.05 -8.84 -11.92
N ALA A 152 8.23 -9.85 -12.21
CA ALA A 152 6.96 -10.07 -11.50
C ALA A 152 7.20 -10.35 -10.00
N GLN A 153 8.19 -11.17 -9.65
CA GLN A 153 8.54 -11.43 -8.25
C GLN A 153 9.07 -10.17 -7.55
N ALA A 154 9.96 -9.42 -8.21
CA ALA A 154 10.47 -8.15 -7.70
C ALA A 154 9.37 -7.12 -7.48
N TYR A 155 8.38 -7.08 -8.38
CA TYR A 155 7.23 -6.20 -8.27
C TYR A 155 6.35 -6.56 -7.07
N THR A 156 6.09 -7.85 -6.84
CA THR A 156 5.37 -8.29 -5.64
C THR A 156 6.10 -7.95 -4.35
N MET A 157 7.43 -8.15 -4.29
CA MET A 157 8.23 -7.74 -3.14
C MET A 157 8.22 -6.23 -2.90
N GLY A 158 8.31 -5.42 -3.98
CA GLY A 158 8.18 -3.97 -3.89
C GLY A 158 6.81 -3.51 -3.37
N PHE A 159 5.74 -4.21 -3.73
CA PHE A 159 4.40 -3.94 -3.20
C PHE A 159 4.30 -4.20 -1.70
N ARG A 160 4.92 -5.29 -1.22
CA ARG A 160 4.96 -5.62 0.21
C ARG A 160 5.64 -4.52 1.01
N ASP A 161 6.78 -4.02 0.53
CA ASP A 161 7.47 -2.88 1.12
C ASP A 161 6.62 -1.61 1.11
N SER A 162 5.89 -1.36 0.04
CA SER A 162 4.99 -0.20 -0.08
C SER A 162 3.87 -0.25 0.97
N PHE A 163 3.31 -1.43 1.24
CA PHE A 163 2.33 -1.60 2.31
C PHE A 163 2.91 -1.46 3.72
N LEU A 164 4.19 -1.83 3.93
CA LEU A 164 4.88 -1.53 5.19
C LEU A 164 5.07 -0.02 5.39
N ILE A 165 5.48 0.70 4.35
CA ILE A 165 5.61 2.17 4.40
C ILE A 165 4.27 2.80 4.82
N VAL A 166 3.17 2.37 4.19
CA VAL A 166 1.83 2.84 4.54
C VAL A 166 1.47 2.49 5.99
N ALA A 167 1.76 1.28 6.45
CA ALA A 167 1.51 0.86 7.84
C ALA A 167 2.27 1.73 8.85
N VAL A 168 3.54 2.04 8.58
CA VAL A 168 4.37 2.94 9.40
C VAL A 168 3.79 4.35 9.41
N VAL A 169 3.42 4.90 8.25
CA VAL A 169 2.82 6.25 8.16
C VAL A 169 1.52 6.34 8.98
N PHE A 170 0.64 5.34 8.89
CA PHE A 170 -0.60 5.31 9.67
C PHE A 170 -0.35 5.13 11.17
N THR A 171 0.68 4.38 11.54
CA THR A 171 1.11 4.23 12.94
C THR A 171 1.65 5.55 13.48
N LEU A 172 2.48 6.26 12.72
CA LEU A 172 2.98 7.59 13.10
C LEU A 172 1.85 8.62 13.20
N ALA A 173 0.82 8.51 12.35
CA ALA A 173 -0.38 9.36 12.41
C ALA A 173 -1.20 9.18 13.70
N LEU A 174 -0.98 8.12 14.48
CA LEU A 174 -1.60 7.98 15.81
C LEU A 174 -1.12 9.05 16.78
N VAL A 175 0.12 9.52 16.66
CA VAL A 175 0.70 10.55 17.53
C VAL A 175 -0.10 11.87 17.45
N PRO A 176 -0.24 12.52 16.27
CA PRO A 176 -1.04 13.75 16.17
C PRO A 176 -2.52 13.51 16.47
N ALA A 177 -3.09 12.36 16.08
CA ALA A 177 -4.48 12.02 16.41
C ALA A 177 -4.73 11.97 17.93
N TRP A 178 -3.74 11.46 18.67
CA TRP A 178 -3.80 11.40 20.12
C TRP A 178 -3.58 12.77 20.80
N ILE A 179 -2.70 13.62 20.24
CA ILE A 179 -2.49 15.01 20.69
C ILE A 179 -3.75 15.85 20.50
N MET A 180 -4.39 15.79 19.32
CA MET A 180 -5.66 16.49 19.05
C MET A 180 -6.76 16.11 20.03
N GLY A 181 -6.71 14.88 20.55
CA GLY A 181 -7.63 14.37 21.55
C GLY A 181 -7.41 14.84 22.98
N ARG A 182 -6.29 15.51 23.29
CA ARG A 182 -5.91 15.97 24.64
C ARG A 182 -6.22 17.45 24.90
N THR A 183 -6.32 18.29 23.87
CA THR A 183 -6.49 19.75 23.98
C THR A 183 -7.91 20.19 24.38
N ARG A 184 -8.71 19.32 25.02
CA ARG A 184 -10.15 19.53 25.22
C ARG A 184 -10.66 19.25 26.64
N THR A 185 -9.79 19.31 27.66
CA THR A 185 -10.17 19.13 29.07
C THR A 185 -9.95 20.36 29.97
N SER A 186 -9.67 21.55 29.42
CA SER A 186 -9.38 22.74 30.23
C SER A 186 -10.22 23.97 29.82
N GLY A 187 -11.55 23.87 29.86
CA GLY A 187 -12.38 25.02 29.48
C GLY A 187 -13.89 24.88 29.67
N GLN A 188 -14.34 24.14 30.70
CA GLN A 188 -15.71 24.24 31.19
C GLN A 188 -15.70 24.23 32.73
N THR A 189 -15.48 25.41 33.29
CA THR A 189 -16.01 25.86 34.58
C THR A 189 -16.72 27.17 34.32
#